data_AF-A0A657B5H4-F1
#
_entry.id   AF-A0A657B5H4-F1
#
_cell.length_a   1.000
_cell.length_b   1.000
_cell.length_c   1.000
_cell.angle_alpha   90.00
_cell.angle_beta   90.00
_cell.angle_gamma   90.00
#
_symmetry.space_group_name_H-M   'P 1'
#
loop_
_entity.id
_entity.type
_entity.pdbx_description
1 polymer ?
#
loop_
_entity_poly.entity_id
_entity_poly.type
_entity_poly.pdbx_seq_one_letter_code
_entity_poly.pdbx_strand_id
1 'polypeptide(L)' 'MQDATNQIIDGNKSIIGLMIESNLNWGSQSIPENLQDLQYGVSVTDACIDWETTEKAILDMHTKLKDVLPNR' A
#
# COMPACT_ATOMS: atom_id res chain seq x y z
N MET A 1 -2.68 -6.39 1.63
CA MET A 1 -2.34 -7.00 0.32
C MET A 1 -2.27 -8.52 0.36
N GLN A 2 -1.66 -9.13 1.39
CA GLN A 2 -1.49 -10.59 1.46
C GLN A 2 -2.78 -11.40 1.26
N ASP A 3 -3.89 -10.99 1.87
CA ASP A 3 -5.17 -11.69 1.71
C ASP A 3 -5.67 -11.66 0.25
N ALA A 4 -5.71 -10.48 -0.37
CA ALA A 4 -6.04 -10.35 -1.79
C ALA A 4 -5.07 -11.14 -2.70
N THR A 5 -3.79 -11.18 -2.36
CA THR A 5 -2.81 -12.03 -3.05
C THR A 5 -3.17 -13.51 -2.95
N ASN A 6 -3.52 -13.99 -1.76
CA ASN A 6 -3.91 -15.38 -1.56
C ASN A 6 -5.21 -15.71 -2.29
N GLN A 7 -6.21 -14.82 -2.26
CA GLN A 7 -7.44 -15.02 -3.04
C GLN A 7 -7.17 -15.16 -4.54
N ILE A 8 -6.24 -14.36 -5.10
CA ILE A 8 -5.84 -14.50 -6.51
C ILE A 8 -5.15 -15.86 -6.76
N ILE A 9 -4.29 -16.31 -5.85
CA ILE A 9 -3.62 -17.62 -5.91
C ILE A 9 -4.65 -18.76 -5.86
N ASP A 10 -5.67 -18.63 -5.01
CA ASP A 10 -6.76 -19.61 -4.84
C ASP A 10 -7.75 -19.60 -6.02
N GLY A 11 -7.47 -18.82 -7.09
CA GLY A 11 -8.21 -18.83 -8.34
C GLY A 11 -9.30 -17.77 -8.45
N ASN A 12 -9.36 -16.79 -7.53
CA ASN A 12 -10.30 -15.68 -7.64
C ASN A 12 -9.99 -14.81 -8.87
N LYS A 13 -10.86 -14.89 -9.88
CA LYS A 13 -10.73 -14.13 -11.14
C LYS A 13 -11.43 -12.78 -11.15
N SER A 14 -12.11 -12.35 -10.08
CA SER A 14 -12.82 -11.06 -10.05
C SER A 14 -11.97 -9.89 -9.55
N ILE A 15 -10.86 -10.13 -8.86
CA ILE A 15 -9.99 -9.07 -8.33
C ILE A 15 -9.10 -8.51 -9.45
N ILE A 16 -9.44 -7.34 -9.99
CA ILE A 16 -8.69 -6.72 -11.10
C ILE A 16 -7.64 -5.69 -10.65
N GLY A 17 -7.70 -5.25 -9.39
CA GLY A 17 -6.80 -4.22 -8.87
C GLY A 17 -6.98 -4.00 -7.37
N LEU A 18 -6.04 -3.25 -6.80
CA LEU A 18 -6.02 -2.84 -5.39
C LEU A 18 -5.65 -1.35 -5.34
N MET A 19 -6.17 -0.66 -4.32
CA MET A 19 -5.79 0.70 -3.98
C MET A 19 -5.08 0.69 -2.62
N ILE A 20 -4.02 1.47 -2.48
CA ILE A 20 -3.20 1.54 -1.25
C ILE A 20 -2.95 3.02 -0.94
N GLU A 21 -3.19 3.42 0.31
CA GLU A 21 -2.81 4.73 0.81
C GLU A 21 -1.39 4.67 1.39
N SER A 22 -0.48 5.38 0.72
CA SER A 22 0.95 5.36 0.98
C SER A 22 1.48 6.80 0.98
N ASN A 23 2.46 7.06 1.83
CA ASN A 23 3.22 8.31 1.86
C ASN A 23 4.68 7.98 2.24
N LEU A 24 5.55 8.98 2.27
CA LEU A 24 6.95 8.76 2.62
C LEU A 24 7.09 8.20 4.03
N ASN A 25 6.35 8.78 4.99
CA ASN A 25 6.38 8.42 6.40
C ASN A 25 5.03 7.87 6.86
N TRP A 26 5.09 7.02 7.89
CA TRP A 26 3.93 6.31 8.42
C TRP A 26 2.94 7.23 9.11
N GLY A 27 1.66 6.87 9.02
CA GLY A 27 0.59 7.46 9.80
C GLY A 27 0.02 8.74 9.21
N SER A 28 -0.47 9.60 10.10
CA SER A 28 -1.08 10.89 9.78
C SER A 28 -0.77 11.92 10.87
N GLN A 29 -0.93 13.19 10.54
CA GLN A 29 -0.78 14.33 11.42
C GLN A 29 -1.96 15.29 11.26
N SER A 30 -2.30 16.04 12.31
CA SER A 30 -3.23 17.16 12.18
C SER A 30 -2.52 18.39 11.60
N ILE A 31 -3.27 19.27 10.94
CA ILE A 31 -2.72 20.55 10.46
C ILE A 31 -2.49 21.48 11.67
N PRO A 32 -1.23 21.85 12.00
CA PRO A 32 -0.94 22.75 13.12
C PRO A 32 -1.27 24.20 12.77
N GLU A 33 -1.36 25.07 13.78
CA GLU A 33 -1.54 26.52 13.57
C GLU A 33 -0.37 27.14 12.78
N ASN A 34 0.86 26.72 13.09
CA ASN A 34 2.06 27.09 12.34
C ASN A 34 2.42 25.98 11.33
N LEU A 35 2.18 26.24 10.05
CA LEU A 35 2.42 25.27 8.97
C LEU A 35 3.88 24.81 8.84
N GLN A 36 4.85 25.54 9.42
CA GLN A 36 6.25 25.11 9.44
C GLN A 36 6.49 23.90 10.35
N ASP A 37 5.55 23.58 11.24
CA ASP A 37 5.64 22.45 12.16
C ASP A 37 5.12 21.14 11.52
N LEU A 38 4.67 21.19 10.26
CA LEU A 38 4.28 20.00 9.51
C LEU A 38 5.48 19.08 9.31
N GLN A 39 5.30 17.82 9.69
CA GLN A 39 6.25 16.76 9.41
C GLN A 39 6.21 16.44 7.92
N TYR A 40 7.34 16.62 7.23
CA TYR A 40 7.44 16.31 5.81
C TYR A 40 7.12 14.84 5.55
N GLY A 41 6.30 14.57 4.52
CA GLY A 41 5.99 13.21 4.09
C GLY A 41 5.03 12.43 4.99
N VAL A 42 4.36 13.07 5.96
CA VAL A 42 3.30 12.46 6.78
C VAL A 42 1.94 13.00 6.32
N SER A 43 0.96 12.11 6.11
CA SER A 43 -0.39 12.48 5.64
C SER A 43 -1.08 13.47 6.57
N VAL A 44 -1.85 14.43 6.03
CA VAL A 44 -2.70 15.34 6.83
C VAL A 44 -4.17 14.91 6.88
N THR A 45 -4.50 13.78 6.25
CA THR A 45 -5.83 13.19 6.21
C THR A 45 -5.79 11.81 6.86
N ASP A 46 -6.01 10.75 6.08
CA ASP A 46 -5.99 9.37 6.54
C ASP A 46 -4.56 8.86 6.73
N ALA A 47 -4.39 7.91 7.64
CA ALA A 47 -3.09 7.33 7.95
C ALA A 47 -2.58 6.46 6.80
N CYS A 48 -1.39 6.79 6.29
CA CYS A 48 -0.73 6.04 5.23
C CYS A 48 0.30 5.05 5.78
N ILE A 49 0.60 3.99 5.02
CA ILE A 49 1.83 3.23 5.23
C ILE A 49 3.04 4.04 4.72
N ASP A 50 4.21 3.77 5.27
CA ASP A 50 5.47 4.37 4.84
C ASP A 50 6.02 3.76 3.55
N TRP A 51 7.09 4.36 3.05
CA TRP A 51 7.74 3.93 1.81
C TRP A 51 8.29 2.51 1.89
N GLU A 52 9.00 2.16 2.96
CA GLU A 52 9.59 0.84 3.14
C GLU A 52 8.52 -0.27 3.17
N THR A 53 7.40 -0.01 3.85
CA THR A 53 6.27 -0.94 3.85
C THR A 53 5.61 -1.03 2.48
N THR A 54 5.51 0.08 1.76
CA THR A 54 4.95 0.12 0.39
C THR A 54 5.76 -0.73 -0.57
N GLU A 55 7.08 -0.50 -0.61
CA GLU A 55 8.02 -1.26 -1.44
C GLU A 55 7.91 -2.75 -1.13
N LYS A 56 8.01 -3.11 0.15
CA LYS A 56 7.91 -4.51 0.59
C LYS A 56 6.59 -5.14 0.15
N ALA A 57 5.47 -4.46 0.37
CA ALA A 57 4.15 -5.02 0.07
C ALA A 57 3.94 -5.27 -1.43
N ILE A 58 4.43 -4.37 -2.30
CA ILE A 58 4.39 -4.52 -3.76
C ILE A 58 5.31 -5.64 -4.22
N LEU A 59 6.56 -5.68 -3.75
CA LEU A 59 7.53 -6.70 -4.15
C LEU A 59 7.14 -8.11 -3.67
N ASP A 60 6.60 -8.22 -2.46
CA ASP A 60 6.09 -9.49 -1.92
C ASP A 60 4.91 -10.01 -2.77
N MET A 61 3.97 -9.13 -3.14
CA MET A 61 2.84 -9.50 -4.01
C MET A 61 3.32 -9.88 -5.41
N HIS A 62 4.25 -9.11 -6.00
CA HIS A 62 4.85 -9.44 -7.29
C HIS A 62 5.51 -10.82 -7.27
N THR A 63 6.33 -11.08 -6.26
CA THR A 63 7.06 -12.36 -6.11
C THR A 63 6.12 -13.56 -6.11
N LYS A 64 4.97 -13.43 -5.44
CA LYS A 64 3.96 -14.49 -5.36
C LYS A 64 3.10 -14.64 -6.61
N LEU A 65 2.85 -13.55 -7.34
CA LEU A 65 1.87 -13.53 -8.42
C LEU A 65 2.47 -13.56 -9.83
N LYS A 66 3.78 -13.33 -9.99
CA LYS A 66 4.45 -13.25 -11.30
C LYS A 66 4.19 -14.47 -12.20
N ASP A 67 4.08 -15.67 -11.64
CA ASP A 67 3.84 -16.92 -12.37
C ASP A 67 2.36 -17.34 -12.38
N VAL A 68 1.53 -16.70 -11.54
CA VAL A 68 0.09 -16.99 -11.39
C VAL A 68 -0.73 -16.15 -12.36
N LEU A 69 -0.48 -14.84 -12.42
CA LEU A 69 -1.26 -13.89 -13.22
C LEU A 69 -1.24 -14.17 -14.74
N PRO A 70 -0.12 -14.58 -15.37
CA PRO A 70 -0.11 -14.91 -16.79
C PRO A 70 -1.00 -16.10 -17.18
N ASN A 71 -1.32 -16.97 -16.22
CA ASN A 71 -2.13 -18.17 -16.41
C ASN A 71 -3.59 -17.99 -15.95
N ARG A 72 -3.97 -16.76 -15.57
CA ARG A 72 -5.29 -16.43 -15.03
C ARG A 72 -6.36 -16.29 -16.10
#